data_AF-A0A238XQN3-F1
#
_entry.id   AF-A0A238XQN3-F1
#
_cell.length_a   1.000
_cell.length_b   1.000
_cell.length_c   1.000
_cell.angle_alpha   90.00
_cell.angle_beta   90.00
_cell.angle_gamma   90.00
#
_symmetry.space_group_name_H-M   'P 1'
#
loop_
_entity.id
_entity.type
_entity.pdbx_description
1 polymer ?
#
loop_
_entity_poly.entity_id
_entity_poly.type
_entity_poly.pdbx_seq_one_letter_code
_entity_poly.pdbx_strand_id
1 'polypeptide(L)'
;MTDKIERLKSFDSEKLIDIVKNYRQYGYDENLRNDTLEILKKRGIDKEQLILTGNYKNQNYDSAKDIYESFNRNSKKLVLQL
;
A
#
# COMPACT_ATOMS: atom_id res chain seq x y z
N MET A 1 -20.58 0.01 -5.01
CA MET A 1 -19.55 -0.93 -4.51
C MET A 1 -19.03 -1.85 -5.62
N THR A 2 -19.90 -2.32 -6.53
CA THR A 2 -19.57 -3.17 -7.70
C THR A 2 -18.63 -2.51 -8.73
N ASP A 3 -18.82 -1.23 -9.01
CA ASP A 3 -18.07 -0.49 -10.05
C ASP A 3 -16.55 -0.41 -9.80
N LYS A 4 -16.15 -0.29 -8.53
CA LYS A 4 -14.73 -0.24 -8.13
C LYS A 4 -14.00 -1.56 -8.42
N ILE A 5 -14.65 -2.69 -8.15
CA ILE A 5 -14.09 -4.03 -8.40
C ILE A 5 -14.04 -4.33 -9.89
N GLU A 6 -15.08 -3.95 -10.64
CA GLU A 6 -15.11 -4.06 -12.12
C GLU A 6 -13.93 -3.31 -12.75
N ARG A 7 -13.67 -2.07 -12.29
CA ARG A 7 -12.54 -1.28 -12.73
C ARG A 7 -11.20 -1.92 -12.37
N LEU A 8 -11.03 -2.47 -11.16
CA LEU A 8 -9.81 -3.21 -10.81
C LEU A 8 -9.60 -4.42 -11.73
N LYS A 9 -10.65 -5.18 -12.05
CA LYS A 9 -10.54 -6.32 -12.97
C LYS A 9 -10.10 -5.93 -14.38
N SER A 10 -10.38 -4.71 -14.84
CA SER A 10 -9.94 -4.21 -16.14
C SER A 10 -8.44 -3.89 -16.22
N PHE A 11 -7.76 -3.71 -15.08
CA PHE A 11 -6.33 -3.44 -15.06
C PHE A 11 -5.51 -4.71 -15.32
N ASP A 12 -4.36 -4.55 -15.97
CA ASP A 12 -3.37 -5.61 -16.10
C ASP A 12 -2.71 -5.96 -14.74
N SER A 13 -2.00 -7.09 -14.70
CA SER A 13 -1.42 -7.58 -13.44
C SER A 13 -0.32 -6.67 -12.91
N GLU A 14 0.45 -6.01 -13.78
CA GLU A 14 1.52 -5.08 -13.34
C GLU A 14 0.92 -3.88 -12.60
N LYS A 15 -0.18 -3.33 -13.13
CA LYS A 15 -0.87 -2.22 -12.50
C LYS A 15 -1.50 -2.62 -11.17
N LEU A 16 -2.04 -3.84 -11.07
CA LEU A 16 -2.57 -4.36 -9.81
C LEU A 16 -1.45 -4.57 -8.78
N ILE A 17 -0.27 -5.03 -9.19
CA ILE A 17 0.90 -5.16 -8.32
C ILE A 17 1.34 -3.78 -7.80
N ASP A 18 1.41 -2.79 -8.68
CA ASP A 18 1.71 -1.39 -8.32
C ASP A 18 0.73 -0.86 -7.28
N ILE A 19 -0.57 -1.09 -7.48
CA ILE A 19 -1.63 -0.71 -6.53
C ILE A 19 -1.41 -1.39 -5.17
N VAL A 20 -1.14 -2.70 -5.13
CA VAL A 20 -0.89 -3.43 -3.86
C VAL A 20 0.31 -2.84 -3.11
N LYS A 21 1.38 -2.53 -3.83
CA LYS A 21 2.62 -2.00 -3.28
C LYS A 21 2.43 -0.59 -2.72
N ASN A 22 1.70 0.25 -3.44
CA ASN A 22 1.65 1.71 -3.24
C ASN A 22 0.30 2.22 -2.70
N TYR A 23 -0.63 1.34 -2.32
CA TYR A 23 -2.00 1.70 -1.92
C TYR A 23 -2.06 2.87 -0.92
N ARG A 24 -1.21 2.89 0.13
CA ARG A 24 -1.18 3.99 1.12
C ARG A 24 -0.74 5.32 0.53
N GLN A 25 0.24 5.31 -0.37
CA GLN A 25 0.71 6.51 -1.06
C GLN A 25 -0.37 7.07 -1.97
N TYR A 26 -1.20 6.19 -2.55
CA TYR A 26 -2.37 6.58 -3.36
C TYR A 26 -3.61 6.92 -2.54
N GLY A 27 -3.54 6.84 -1.21
CA GLY A 27 -4.68 7.11 -0.32
C GLY A 27 -5.77 6.03 -0.36
N TYR A 28 -5.46 4.84 -0.89
CA TYR A 28 -6.38 3.71 -0.84
C TYR A 28 -6.34 3.01 0.51
N ASP A 29 -7.46 2.40 0.88
CA ASP A 29 -7.65 1.65 2.10
C ASP A 29 -7.17 0.19 1.97
N GLU A 30 -7.09 -0.50 3.12
CA GLU A 30 -6.75 -1.92 3.18
C GLU A 30 -7.77 -2.79 2.42
N ASN A 31 -9.04 -2.37 2.36
CA ASN A 31 -10.08 -3.10 1.65
C ASN A 31 -9.80 -3.17 0.14
N LEU A 32 -9.50 -2.03 -0.51
CA LEU A 32 -9.10 -2.02 -1.93
C LEU A 32 -7.87 -2.88 -2.16
N ARG A 33 -6.90 -2.82 -1.25
CA ARG A 33 -5.69 -3.63 -1.35
C ARG A 33 -6.00 -5.12 -1.29
N ASN A 34 -6.85 -5.54 -0.36
CA ASN A 34 -7.26 -6.93 -0.20
C ASN A 34 -8.06 -7.41 -1.43
N ASP A 35 -9.00 -6.61 -1.93
CA ASP A 35 -9.72 -6.91 -3.17
C ASP A 35 -8.76 -7.08 -4.35
N THR A 36 -7.73 -6.23 -4.44
CA THR A 36 -6.71 -6.32 -5.49
C THR A 36 -5.86 -7.58 -5.36
N LEU A 37 -5.48 -7.97 -4.13
CA LEU A 37 -4.77 -9.22 -3.86
C LEU A 37 -5.60 -10.44 -4.28
N GLU A 38 -6.91 -10.44 -4.02
CA GLU A 38 -7.80 -11.53 -4.46
C GLU A 38 -7.91 -11.63 -5.98
N ILE A 39 -7.88 -10.49 -6.70
CA ILE A 39 -7.84 -10.50 -8.17
C ILE A 39 -6.50 -11.05 -8.68
N LEU A 40 -5.38 -10.65 -8.08
CA LEU A 40 -4.04 -11.17 -8.43
C LEU A 40 -3.93 -12.68 -8.17
N LYS A 41 -4.47 -13.15 -7.05
CA LYS A 41 -4.52 -14.58 -6.71
C LYS A 41 -5.29 -15.37 -7.76
N LYS A 42 -6.44 -14.86 -8.22
CA LYS A 42 -7.21 -15.47 -9.34
C LYS A 42 -6.45 -15.48 -10.66
N ARG A 43 -5.41 -14.65 -10.80
CA ARG A 43 -4.50 -14.62 -11.95
C ARG A 43 -3.21 -15.43 -11.73
N GLY A 44 -3.11 -16.18 -10.63
CA GLY A 44 -1.96 -17.01 -10.30
C GLY A 44 -0.77 -16.25 -9.70
N ILE A 45 -0.99 -15.04 -9.19
CA ILE A 45 0.04 -14.25 -8.51
C ILE A 45 -0.29 -14.21 -7.01
N ASP A 46 0.44 -15.01 -6.25
CA ASP A 46 0.23 -15.15 -4.82
C ASP A 46 0.95 -14.07 -4.00
N LYS A 47 0.42 -13.81 -2.80
CA LYS A 47 0.98 -12.86 -1.85
C LYS A 47 2.43 -13.19 -1.49
N GLU A 48 2.75 -14.47 -1.31
CA GLU A 48 4.08 -14.96 -0.98
C GLU A 48 5.09 -14.56 -2.07
N GLN A 49 4.72 -14.72 -3.35
CA GLN A 49 5.54 -14.27 -4.48
C GLN A 49 5.76 -12.75 -4.45
N LEU A 50 4.72 -11.96 -4.15
CA LEU A 50 4.85 -10.51 -4.02
C LEU A 50 5.79 -10.11 -2.87
N ILE A 51 5.82 -10.87 -1.77
CA ILE A 51 6.74 -10.63 -0.66
C ILE A 51 8.17 -10.95 -1.09
N LEU A 52 8.40 -12.13 -1.66
CA LEU A 52 9.72 -12.59 -2.09
C LEU A 52 10.34 -11.67 -3.16
N THR A 53 9.52 -11.09 -4.02
CA THR A 53 9.96 -10.18 -5.10
C THR A 53 9.99 -8.70 -4.68
N GLY A 54 9.69 -8.36 -3.42
CA GLY A 54 9.71 -6.97 -2.94
C GLY A 54 8.58 -6.09 -3.49
N ASN A 55 7.48 -6.69 -3.93
CA ASN A 55 6.31 -6.03 -4.51
C ASN A 55 5.10 -5.95 -3.58
N TYR A 56 5.19 -6.51 -2.36
CA TYR A 56 4.08 -6.49 -1.41
C TYR A 56 3.92 -5.16 -0.65
N LYS A 57 5.00 -4.40 -0.45
CA LYS A 57 5.02 -3.13 0.31
C LYS A 57 5.97 -2.11 -0.29
N ASN A 58 5.59 -0.85 -0.24
CA ASN A 58 6.50 0.27 -0.49
C ASN A 58 7.27 0.64 0.79
N GLN A 59 8.43 -0.01 0.98
CA GLN A 59 9.30 0.22 2.14
C GLN A 59 9.78 1.67 2.25
N ASN A 60 10.04 2.33 1.11
CA ASN A 60 10.51 3.72 1.10
C ASN A 60 9.44 4.67 1.62
N TYR A 61 8.19 4.51 1.17
CA TYR A 61 7.07 5.30 1.65
C TYR A 61 6.80 5.07 3.13
N ASP A 62 6.75 3.81 3.55
CA ASP A 62 6.53 3.46 4.97
C ASP A 62 7.64 4.07 5.85
N SER A 63 8.91 3.94 5.45
CA SER A 63 10.05 4.52 6.21
C SER A 63 10.00 6.05 6.25
N ALA A 64 9.69 6.71 5.13
CA ALA A 64 9.56 8.17 5.09
C ALA A 64 8.43 8.67 5.99
N LYS A 65 7.29 7.96 6.02
CA LYS A 65 6.16 8.25 6.90
C LYS A 65 6.56 8.08 8.37
N ASP A 66 7.24 7.00 8.72
CA ASP A 66 7.69 6.76 10.09
C ASP A 66 8.67 7.84 10.59
N ILE A 67 9.60 8.27 9.72
CA ILE A 67 10.53 9.37 10.01
C ILE A 67 9.76 10.67 10.23
N TYR A 68 8.86 11.02 9.31
CA TYR A 68 8.04 12.24 9.41
C TYR A 68 7.21 12.27 10.70
N GLU A 69 6.53 11.17 11.02
CA GLU A 69 5.74 11.07 12.24
C GLU A 69 6.60 11.15 13.50
N SER A 70 7.78 10.52 13.50
CA SER A 70 8.72 10.58 14.61
C SER A 70 9.26 11.99 14.81
N PHE A 71 9.60 12.70 13.73
CA PHE A 71 9.98 14.11 13.78
C PHE A 71 8.84 14.98 14.33
N ASN A 72 7.61 14.80 13.87
CA ASN A 72 6.45 15.57 14.33
C ASN A 72 6.16 15.32 15.82
N ARG A 73 6.31 14.08 16.30
CA ARG A 73 6.18 13.74 17.73
C ARG A 73 7.28 14.41 18.57
N ASN A 74 8.52 14.38 18.10
CA ASN A 74 9.67 14.88 18.85
C ASN A 74 9.77 16.41 18.84
N SER A 75 9.48 17.05 17.71
CA SER A 75 9.43 18.52 17.61
C SER A 75 8.33 19.10 18.52
N LYS A 76 7.15 18.47 18.57
CA LYS A 76 6.09 18.86 19.52
C LYS A 76 6.49 18.69 20.98
N LYS A 77 7.24 17.63 21.32
CA LYS A 77 7.76 17.45 22.68
C LYS A 77 8.77 18.53 23.06
N LEU A 78 9.62 18.96 22.13
CA LEU A 78 10.64 19.99 22.37
C LEU A 78 10.01 21.35 22.69
N VAL A 79 8.93 21.72 22.00
CA VAL A 79 8.20 22.98 22.24
C VAL A 79 7.45 23.00 23.57
N LEU A 80 7.05 21.83 24.11
CA LEU A 80 6.31 21.73 25.37
C LEU A 80 7.21 21.71 26.63
N GLN A 81 8.53 21.70 26.47
CA GLN A 81 9.52 21.67 27.56
C GLN A 81 10.23 23.02 27.78
N LEU A 82 9.77 24.07 27.11
CA LEU A 82 10.22 25.47 27.26
C LEU A 82 9.09 26.30 27.88
#